data_AF-A0A9W9CTY0-F1
#
_entry.id   AF-A0A9W9CTY0-F1
#
_cell.length_a   1.000
_cell.length_b   1.000
_cell.length_c   1.000
_cell.angle_alpha   90.00
_cell.angle_beta   90.00
_cell.angle_gamma   90.00
#
_symmetry.space_group_name_H-M   'P 1'
#
loop_
_entity.id
_entity.type
_entity.pdbx_description
1 polymer ?
#
loop_
_entity_poly.entity_id
_entity_poly.type
_entity_poly.pdbx_seq_one_letter_code
_entity_poly.pdbx_strand_id
1 'polypeptide(L)'
;MTEAWDDLVAFRAQRSRCAADVAFLTSDCARDHPQHKHVLECRECYEKVVDRMRSRYLDPKDGVAREWFSGQEALLKDLEDLFAAAREYKVSLDEIDARLEEGRKQWYEQRVRASPSIRKTLEELVNRKDVFAKIGASGAPSDEIVADVREALERSDALGRDFRAEDVERTLRRLMEIKSTEEKNQVYRETFFQGRPDEPVSAKTQMYLGRLEDGATMDEIIDRISMDRRSSIGALDQKERHRQRVEELRRAKNAHELEKTKKARQDSNTRPQPPDEMYDQPPCHACERELDLQDYTACPLCQVLVDNGVRTKPTVFCSAACLSGPDGQGAHVEASHDCAGGDGCAQLIDEDVDMDLHRSGPFLCKECTTGLKKEAVYCSLRCADINFQRHREQVHIPERKQRGLDVDRDVQDIVFDGEGARYHARDIRLQLVSLGDLLLDFQQRNAIEVADNAYAE
;
A
#
# COMPACT_ATOMS: atom_id res chain seq x y z
N MET A 1 -2.64 2.62 28.52
CA MET A 1 -1.58 1.61 28.76
C MET A 1 -0.25 2.35 28.77
N THR A 2 0.70 1.95 29.61
CA THR A 2 2.07 2.52 29.62
C THR A 2 2.97 1.79 28.62
N GLU A 3 3.93 2.50 28.06
CA GLU A 3 4.89 1.95 27.11
C GLU A 3 6.04 1.27 27.84
N ALA A 4 6.75 0.36 27.17
CA ALA A 4 7.88 -0.36 27.76
C ALA A 4 9.00 0.57 28.30
N TRP A 5 9.22 1.73 27.68
CA TRP A 5 10.17 2.74 28.18
C TRP A 5 9.61 3.55 29.36
N ASP A 6 8.30 3.72 29.50
CA ASP A 6 7.71 4.34 30.69
C ASP A 6 7.92 3.44 31.91
N ASP A 7 7.73 2.14 31.73
CA ASP A 7 7.99 1.13 32.74
C ASP A 7 9.49 1.12 33.12
N LEU A 8 10.39 1.31 32.14
CA LEU A 8 11.84 1.45 32.39
C LEU A 8 12.18 2.71 33.20
N VAL A 9 11.54 3.85 32.91
CA VAL A 9 11.71 5.10 33.66
C VAL A 9 11.26 4.90 35.11
N ALA A 10 10.07 4.33 35.31
CA ALA A 10 9.53 4.04 36.63
C ALA A 10 10.48 3.12 37.43
N PHE A 11 10.97 2.05 36.81
CA PHE A 11 11.94 1.14 37.40
C PHE A 11 13.23 1.84 37.85
N ARG A 12 13.80 2.71 36.99
CA ARG A 12 15.02 3.46 37.34
C ARG A 12 14.76 4.43 38.48
N ALA A 13 13.64 5.15 38.46
CA ALA A 13 13.28 6.08 39.52
C ALA A 13 13.14 5.38 40.87
N GLN A 14 12.46 4.23 40.91
CA GLN A 14 12.30 3.43 42.12
C GLN A 14 13.63 2.82 42.59
N ARG A 15 14.51 2.41 41.66
CA ARG A 15 15.87 1.99 42.00
C ARG A 15 16.68 3.09 42.65
N SER A 16 16.65 4.28 42.09
CA SER A 16 17.36 5.44 42.65
C SER A 16 16.81 5.82 44.04
N ARG A 17 15.49 5.77 44.25
CA ARG A 17 14.89 5.99 45.57
C ARG A 17 15.36 4.95 46.60
N CYS A 18 15.30 3.67 46.25
CA CYS A 18 15.76 2.60 47.14
C CYS A 18 17.26 2.74 47.48
N ALA A 19 18.10 3.08 46.49
CA ALA A 19 19.52 3.31 46.71
C ALA A 19 19.78 4.53 47.62
N ALA A 20 19.02 5.62 47.44
CA ALA A 20 19.11 6.80 48.29
C ALA A 20 18.69 6.49 49.74
N ASP A 21 17.62 5.72 49.93
CA ASP A 21 17.16 5.32 51.27
C ASP A 21 18.18 4.42 51.99
N VAL A 22 18.80 3.47 51.27
CA VAL A 22 19.86 2.62 51.82
C VAL A 22 21.12 3.45 52.15
N ALA A 23 21.50 4.39 51.28
CA ALA A 23 22.62 5.29 51.55
C ALA A 23 22.36 6.17 52.78
N PHE A 24 21.13 6.68 52.93
CA PHE A 24 20.69 7.43 54.10
C PHE A 24 20.80 6.59 55.37
N LEU A 25 20.26 5.37 55.38
CA LEU A 25 20.36 4.43 56.51
C LEU A 25 21.82 4.10 56.87
N THR A 26 22.68 3.96 55.86
CA THR A 26 24.11 3.71 56.06
C THR A 26 24.80 4.91 56.70
N SER A 27 24.44 6.13 56.26
CA SER A 27 25.00 7.37 56.83
C SER A 27 24.50 7.64 58.26
N ASP A 28 23.24 7.35 58.55
CA ASP A 28 22.67 7.44 59.89
C ASP A 28 23.32 6.43 60.84
N CYS A 29 23.59 5.20 60.38
CA CYS A 29 24.34 4.22 61.16
C CYS A 29 25.75 4.72 61.53
N ALA A 30 26.46 5.35 60.59
CA ALA A 30 27.79 5.88 60.85
C ALA A 30 27.79 7.05 61.87
N ARG A 31 26.68 7.81 61.92
CA ARG A 31 26.50 8.93 62.86
C ARG A 31 26.06 8.45 64.25
N ASP A 32 25.09 7.55 64.30
CA ASP A 32 24.38 7.18 65.52
C ASP A 32 25.02 5.96 66.22
N HIS A 33 25.83 5.17 65.48
CA HIS A 33 26.56 4.00 66.00
C HIS A 33 28.06 4.00 65.58
N PRO A 34 28.88 4.95 66.06
CA PRO A 34 30.27 5.11 65.64
C PRO A 34 31.19 3.94 66.02
N GLN A 35 30.77 3.05 66.93
CA GLN A 35 31.52 1.85 67.29
C GLN A 35 31.60 0.80 66.16
N HIS A 36 30.73 0.88 65.15
CA HIS A 36 30.70 -0.04 64.02
C HIS A 36 31.35 0.60 62.79
N LYS A 37 32.29 -0.10 62.14
CA LYS A 37 32.95 0.40 60.92
C LYS A 37 32.06 0.25 59.68
N HIS A 38 31.14 -0.71 59.71
CA HIS A 38 30.25 -1.02 58.60
C HIS A 38 28.83 -1.33 59.10
N VAL A 39 27.82 -1.00 58.30
CA VAL A 39 26.39 -1.27 58.62
C VAL A 39 26.13 -2.76 58.92
N LEU A 40 26.95 -3.65 58.35
CA LEU A 40 26.86 -5.10 58.55
C LEU A 40 27.18 -5.52 60.00
N GLU A 41 28.01 -4.75 60.69
CA GLU A 41 28.40 -4.99 62.09
C GLU A 41 27.34 -4.49 63.08
N CYS A 42 26.42 -3.63 62.62
CA CYS A 42 25.32 -3.10 63.42
C CYS A 42 24.02 -3.85 63.09
N ARG A 43 23.61 -4.77 63.97
CA ARG A 43 22.40 -5.60 63.75
C ARG A 43 21.12 -4.76 63.54
N GLU A 44 20.95 -3.69 64.32
CA GLU A 44 19.75 -2.83 64.22
C GLU A 44 19.67 -2.08 62.88
N CYS A 45 20.79 -1.59 62.37
CA CYS A 45 20.84 -0.89 61.08
C CYS A 45 20.84 -1.85 59.90
N TYR A 46 21.49 -3.02 60.04
CA TYR A 46 21.47 -4.07 59.03
C TYR A 46 20.05 -4.57 58.76
N GLU A 47 19.26 -4.89 59.80
CA GLU A 47 17.88 -5.33 59.62
C GLU A 47 17.03 -4.27 58.90
N LYS A 48 17.21 -2.97 59.20
CA LYS A 48 16.52 -1.87 58.51
C LYS A 48 16.90 -1.77 57.03
N VAL A 49 18.17 -1.99 56.68
CA VAL A 49 18.64 -2.01 55.29
C VAL A 49 18.02 -3.18 54.54
N VAL A 50 18.02 -4.37 55.14
CA VAL A 50 17.42 -5.59 54.55
C VAL A 50 15.91 -5.41 54.38
N ASP A 51 15.19 -4.88 55.37
CA ASP A 51 13.75 -4.61 55.27
C ASP A 51 13.44 -3.55 54.19
N ARG A 52 14.31 -2.55 54.01
CA ARG A 52 14.15 -1.55 52.95
C ARG A 52 14.35 -2.15 51.55
N MET A 53 15.29 -3.09 51.40
CA MET A 53 15.48 -3.85 50.16
C MET A 53 14.31 -4.80 49.91
N ARG A 54 13.86 -5.54 50.93
CA ARG A 54 12.70 -6.43 50.88
C ARG A 54 11.43 -5.71 50.42
N SER A 55 11.14 -4.55 51.01
CA SER A 55 9.94 -3.77 50.68
C SER A 55 9.90 -3.28 49.23
N ARG A 56 11.04 -3.14 48.55
CA ARG A 56 11.05 -2.84 47.11
C ARG A 56 10.33 -3.91 46.28
N TYR A 57 10.56 -5.18 46.61
CA TYR A 57 10.10 -6.31 45.80
C TYR A 57 8.76 -6.87 46.31
N LEU A 58 8.56 -6.90 47.63
CA LEU A 58 7.40 -7.55 48.25
C LEU A 58 6.28 -6.60 48.69
N ASP A 59 6.61 -5.33 48.96
CA ASP A 59 5.66 -4.30 49.36
C ASP A 59 5.75 -3.07 48.44
N PRO A 60 5.44 -3.20 47.13
CA PRO A 60 5.37 -2.06 46.23
C PRO A 60 4.26 -1.11 46.71
N LYS A 61 4.64 -0.16 47.56
CA LYS A 61 3.85 1.01 47.89
C LYS A 61 3.82 1.87 46.65
N ASP A 62 2.61 2.23 46.22
CA ASP A 62 2.26 2.89 44.97
C ASP A 62 2.00 1.87 43.85
N GLY A 63 0.77 1.87 43.33
CA GLY A 63 0.27 0.98 42.27
C GLY A 63 0.97 1.13 40.92
N VAL A 64 2.30 0.95 40.89
CA VAL A 64 3.14 0.83 39.71
C VAL A 64 2.97 -0.59 39.18
N ALA A 65 1.80 -0.82 38.59
CA ALA A 65 1.40 -2.09 38.02
C ALA A 65 2.17 -2.37 36.73
N ARG A 66 3.37 -2.97 36.82
CA ARG A 66 4.09 -3.80 35.82
C ARG A 66 5.62 -3.75 36.02
N GLU A 67 6.11 -4.17 37.18
CA GLU A 67 7.55 -4.50 37.26
C GLU A 67 7.84 -5.86 36.63
N TRP A 68 9.10 -6.13 36.25
CA TRP A 68 9.48 -7.38 35.59
C TRP A 68 9.23 -8.64 36.44
N PHE A 69 9.18 -8.51 37.76
CA PHE A 69 8.83 -9.60 38.68
C PHE A 69 7.32 -9.71 38.94
N SER A 70 6.49 -8.85 38.34
CA SER A 70 5.04 -8.90 38.50
C SER A 70 4.49 -10.19 37.87
N GLY A 71 3.81 -11.03 38.67
CA GLY A 71 3.31 -12.33 38.24
C GLY A 71 4.31 -13.49 38.38
N GLN A 72 5.53 -13.25 38.89
CA GLN A 72 6.51 -14.30 39.19
C GLN A 72 6.40 -14.75 40.65
N GLU A 73 5.28 -15.38 41.02
CA GLU A 73 4.98 -15.76 42.42
C GLU A 73 6.06 -16.65 43.04
N ALA A 74 6.65 -17.57 42.26
CA ALA A 74 7.74 -18.42 42.72
C ALA A 74 9.02 -17.62 43.06
N LEU A 75 9.40 -16.64 42.23
CA LEU A 75 10.53 -15.76 42.51
C LEU A 75 10.27 -14.91 43.75
N LEU A 76 9.07 -14.33 43.87
CA LEU A 76 8.73 -13.48 45.02
C LEU A 76 8.75 -14.26 46.33
N LYS A 77 8.27 -15.51 46.32
CA LYS A 77 8.36 -16.41 47.47
C LYS A 77 9.81 -16.76 47.82
N ASP A 78 10.62 -17.13 46.83
CA ASP A 78 12.05 -17.41 47.05
C ASP A 78 12.77 -16.19 47.63
N LEU A 79 12.46 -14.99 47.13
CA LEU A 79 13.03 -13.74 47.65
C LEU A 79 12.57 -13.46 49.08
N GLU A 80 11.32 -13.74 49.43
CA GLU A 80 10.83 -13.61 50.80
C GLU A 80 11.61 -14.51 51.77
N ASP A 81 11.81 -15.78 51.40
CA ASP A 81 12.58 -16.74 52.18
C ASP A 81 14.06 -16.32 52.30
N LEU A 82 14.66 -15.82 51.21
CA LEU A 82 16.04 -15.33 51.20
C LEU A 82 16.22 -14.05 52.03
N PHE A 83 15.27 -13.11 51.97
CA PHE A 83 15.30 -11.90 52.80
C PHE A 83 15.13 -12.24 54.28
N ALA A 84 14.26 -13.19 54.62
CA ALA A 84 14.12 -13.69 55.99
C ALA A 84 15.43 -14.35 56.50
N ALA A 85 16.07 -15.17 55.66
CA ALA A 85 17.35 -15.79 56.00
C ALA A 85 18.51 -14.77 56.09
N ALA A 86 18.51 -13.74 55.24
CA ALA A 86 19.50 -12.67 55.28
C ALA A 86 19.40 -11.83 56.55
N ARG A 87 18.18 -11.55 57.07
CA ARG A 87 18.01 -10.89 58.38
C ARG A 87 18.67 -11.65 59.53
N GLU A 88 18.74 -12.98 59.42
CA GLU A 88 19.39 -13.84 60.40
C GLU A 88 20.90 -14.09 60.11
N TYR A 89 21.48 -13.37 59.14
CA TYR A 89 22.86 -13.55 58.65
C TYR A 89 23.16 -14.96 58.12
N LYS A 90 22.13 -15.74 57.77
CA LYS A 90 22.29 -17.10 57.24
C LYS A 90 22.64 -17.12 55.75
N VAL A 91 22.27 -16.05 55.04
CA VAL A 91 22.39 -15.88 53.59
C VAL A 91 23.01 -14.52 53.33
N SER A 92 23.92 -14.42 52.35
CA SER A 92 24.54 -13.16 51.97
C SER A 92 23.64 -12.35 51.03
N LEU A 93 23.86 -11.04 50.96
CA LEU A 93 23.16 -10.19 49.97
C LEU A 93 23.52 -10.57 48.53
N ASP A 94 24.72 -11.13 48.30
CA ASP A 94 25.17 -11.60 46.99
C ASP A 94 24.31 -12.76 46.46
N GLU A 95 23.84 -13.64 47.34
CA GLU A 95 22.92 -14.73 46.96
C GLU A 95 21.55 -14.20 46.52
N ILE A 96 21.07 -13.12 47.17
CA ILE A 96 19.84 -12.43 46.77
C ILE A 96 20.02 -11.79 45.39
N ASP A 97 21.14 -11.10 45.17
CA ASP A 97 21.47 -10.49 43.88
C ASP A 97 21.59 -11.54 42.77
N ALA A 98 22.22 -12.69 43.04
CA ALA A 98 22.30 -13.79 42.10
C ALA A 98 20.91 -14.34 41.72
N ARG A 99 20.01 -14.51 42.70
CA ARG A 99 18.63 -14.98 42.44
C ARG A 99 17.81 -13.96 41.65
N LEU A 100 18.00 -12.67 41.92
CA LEU A 100 17.37 -11.57 41.19
C LEU A 100 17.85 -11.52 39.74
N GLU A 101 19.15 -11.62 39.50
CA GLU A 101 19.70 -11.63 38.14
C GLU A 101 19.24 -12.86 37.35
N GLU A 102 19.15 -14.03 37.98
CA GLU A 102 18.57 -15.22 37.34
C GLU A 102 17.09 -15.03 36.99
N GLY A 103 16.29 -14.51 37.92
CA GLY A 103 14.88 -14.22 37.65
C GLY A 103 14.68 -13.21 36.52
N ARG A 104 15.54 -12.19 36.47
CA ARG A 104 15.53 -11.14 35.44
C ARG A 104 15.89 -11.69 34.07
N LYS A 105 16.88 -12.58 33.97
CA LYS A 105 17.26 -13.26 32.73
C LYS A 105 16.10 -14.09 32.19
N GLN A 106 15.50 -14.93 33.03
CA GLN A 106 14.35 -15.77 32.65
C GLN A 106 13.16 -14.93 32.18
N TRP A 107 12.87 -13.83 32.87
CA TRP A 107 11.81 -12.92 32.46
C TRP A 107 12.09 -12.29 31.09
N TYR A 108 13.32 -11.81 30.88
CA TYR A 108 13.72 -11.19 29.62
C TYR A 108 13.62 -12.17 28.46
N GLU A 109 14.12 -13.40 28.62
CA GLU A 109 14.01 -14.47 27.63
C GLU A 109 12.56 -14.80 27.27
N GLN A 110 11.69 -14.92 28.29
CA GLN A 110 10.26 -15.14 28.07
C GLN A 110 9.62 -13.97 27.31
N ARG A 111 9.97 -12.74 27.65
CA ARG A 111 9.41 -11.53 27.01
C ARG A 111 9.84 -11.40 25.56
N VAL A 112 11.13 -11.66 25.26
CA VAL A 112 11.65 -11.66 23.89
C VAL A 112 10.99 -12.78 23.07
N ARG A 113 10.87 -13.99 23.64
CA ARG A 113 10.22 -15.13 22.98
C ARG A 113 8.74 -14.90 22.71
N ALA A 114 8.04 -14.26 23.64
CA ALA A 114 6.63 -13.94 23.51
C ALA A 114 6.35 -12.75 22.58
N SER A 115 7.35 -11.95 22.24
CA SER A 115 7.18 -10.75 21.41
C SER A 115 6.97 -11.11 19.93
N PRO A 116 5.76 -10.88 19.38
CA PRO A 116 5.48 -11.15 17.97
C PRO A 116 6.32 -10.25 17.04
N SER A 117 6.59 -9.02 17.48
CA SER A 117 7.35 -8.02 16.71
C SER A 117 8.82 -8.44 16.54
N ILE A 118 9.47 -8.97 17.58
CA ILE A 118 10.85 -9.43 17.50
C ILE A 118 10.96 -10.64 16.57
N ARG A 119 10.06 -11.62 16.75
CA ARG A 119 9.99 -12.79 15.88
C ARG A 119 9.81 -12.37 14.42
N LYS A 120 8.85 -11.50 14.15
CA LYS A 120 8.53 -11.04 12.80
C LYS A 120 9.71 -10.31 12.16
N THR A 121 10.35 -9.40 12.89
CA THR A 121 11.51 -8.67 12.37
C THR A 121 12.66 -9.62 12.04
N LEU A 122 12.99 -10.55 12.94
CA LEU A 122 14.09 -11.49 12.72
C LEU A 122 13.78 -12.52 11.63
N GLU A 123 12.58 -13.10 11.59
CA GLU A 123 12.22 -14.15 10.64
C GLU A 123 11.85 -13.61 9.25
N GLU A 124 11.07 -12.52 9.16
CA GLU A 124 10.50 -12.02 7.91
C GLU A 124 11.29 -10.87 7.28
N LEU A 125 11.82 -9.94 8.10
CA LEU A 125 12.49 -8.74 7.58
C LEU A 125 14.00 -8.92 7.42
N VAL A 126 14.64 -9.53 8.42
CA VAL A 126 16.10 -9.70 8.48
C VAL A 126 16.54 -11.11 8.03
N ASN A 127 15.60 -12.05 7.92
CA ASN A 127 15.83 -13.45 7.54
C ASN A 127 16.90 -14.18 8.40
N ARG A 128 16.99 -13.84 9.68
CA ARG A 128 17.90 -14.42 10.69
C ARG A 128 17.15 -15.35 11.65
N LYS A 129 16.59 -16.42 11.09
CA LYS A 129 15.89 -17.48 11.83
C LYS A 129 16.79 -18.19 12.84
N ASP A 130 18.10 -18.21 12.58
CA ASP A 130 19.15 -18.71 13.47
C ASP A 130 19.19 -17.95 14.80
N VAL A 131 19.13 -16.61 14.76
CA VAL A 131 19.15 -15.77 15.96
C VAL A 131 17.88 -15.96 16.78
N PHE A 132 16.71 -16.08 16.12
CA PHE A 132 15.46 -16.38 16.81
C PHE A 132 15.45 -17.80 17.42
N ALA A 133 16.03 -18.78 16.73
CA ALA A 133 16.18 -20.13 17.26
C ALA A 133 17.11 -20.16 18.50
N LYS A 134 18.17 -19.33 18.52
CA LYS A 134 19.04 -19.16 19.70
C LYS A 134 18.28 -18.56 20.90
N ILE A 135 17.39 -17.60 20.68
CA ILE A 135 16.49 -17.08 21.73
C ILE A 135 15.62 -18.21 22.33
N GLY A 136 15.22 -19.18 21.51
CA GLY A 136 14.40 -20.31 21.94
C GLY A 136 15.16 -21.44 22.65
N ALA A 137 16.49 -21.49 22.52
CA ALA A 137 17.36 -22.52 23.06
C ALA A 137 17.79 -22.16 24.49
N SER A 138 17.36 -22.98 25.46
CA SER A 138 17.78 -22.85 26.87
C SER A 138 19.30 -23.04 26.97
N GLY A 139 20.03 -21.98 27.32
CA GLY A 139 21.47 -22.05 27.64
C GLY A 139 22.38 -21.01 26.98
N ALA A 140 21.90 -20.20 26.04
CA ALA A 140 22.71 -19.09 25.53
C ALA A 140 22.68 -17.91 26.51
N PRO A 141 23.84 -17.30 26.84
CA PRO A 141 23.87 -16.15 27.75
C PRO A 141 23.10 -14.98 27.14
N SER A 142 22.24 -14.34 27.94
CA SER A 142 21.32 -13.30 27.49
C SER A 142 22.03 -12.12 26.81
N ASP A 143 23.26 -11.81 27.23
CA ASP A 143 24.08 -10.75 26.61
C ASP A 143 24.51 -11.10 25.18
N GLU A 144 24.81 -12.36 24.90
CA GLU A 144 25.14 -12.83 23.54
C GLU A 144 23.91 -12.80 22.65
N ILE A 145 22.74 -13.18 23.19
CA ILE A 145 21.47 -13.06 22.47
C ILE A 145 21.17 -11.61 22.09
N VAL A 146 21.34 -10.67 23.04
CA VAL A 146 21.12 -9.24 22.78
C VAL A 146 22.10 -8.70 21.76
N ALA A 147 23.37 -9.11 21.83
CA ALA A 147 24.40 -8.74 20.86
C ALA A 147 24.07 -9.27 19.46
N ASP A 148 23.68 -10.54 19.34
CA ASP A 148 23.31 -11.18 18.07
C ASP A 148 22.08 -10.51 17.45
N VAL A 149 21.06 -10.17 18.26
CA VAL A 149 19.88 -9.44 17.79
C VAL A 149 20.26 -8.03 17.32
N ARG A 150 21.10 -7.33 18.07
CA ARG A 150 21.57 -5.98 17.70
C ARG A 150 22.36 -6.02 16.40
N GLU A 151 23.32 -6.93 16.28
CA GLU A 151 24.14 -7.10 15.08
C GLU A 151 23.28 -7.48 13.87
N ALA A 152 22.27 -8.34 14.04
CA ALA A 152 21.32 -8.68 12.99
C ALA A 152 20.53 -7.46 12.50
N LEU A 153 20.11 -6.57 13.42
CA LEU A 153 19.38 -5.35 13.08
C LEU A 153 20.29 -4.30 12.42
N GLU A 154 21.53 -4.12 12.90
CA GLU A 154 22.48 -3.13 12.38
C GLU A 154 22.99 -3.46 10.97
N ARG A 155 23.15 -4.75 10.63
CA ARG A 155 23.65 -5.19 9.31
C ARG A 155 22.55 -5.41 8.26
N SER A 156 21.31 -5.11 8.60
CA SER A 156 20.18 -5.41 7.72
C SER A 156 19.88 -4.25 6.77
N ASP A 157 20.39 -4.32 5.54
CA ASP A 157 20.04 -3.41 4.43
C ASP A 157 18.52 -3.35 4.16
N ALA A 158 17.80 -4.42 4.52
CA ALA A 158 16.35 -4.53 4.37
C ALA A 158 15.54 -3.51 5.21
N LEU A 159 16.15 -2.88 6.22
CA LEU A 159 15.50 -1.87 7.06
C LEU A 159 15.62 -0.44 6.50
N GLY A 160 16.36 -0.24 5.39
CA GLY A 160 16.34 1.00 4.61
C GLY A 160 16.87 2.26 5.31
N ARG A 161 17.41 2.13 6.53
CA ARG A 161 18.11 3.17 7.29
C ARG A 161 19.33 2.56 7.99
N ASP A 162 20.43 3.31 8.02
CA ASP A 162 21.58 3.05 8.90
C ASP A 162 21.14 3.27 10.35
N PHE A 163 20.44 2.30 10.94
CA PHE A 163 20.04 2.36 12.34
C PHE A 163 21.25 1.98 13.21
N ARG A 164 21.89 2.96 13.85
CA ARG A 164 22.99 2.70 14.78
C ARG A 164 22.46 2.55 16.21
N ALA A 165 23.06 1.67 17.02
CA ALA A 165 22.73 1.55 18.43
C ALA A 165 22.79 2.89 19.18
N GLU A 166 23.71 3.78 18.81
CA GLU A 166 23.86 5.12 19.37
C GLU A 166 22.61 5.99 19.18
N ASP A 167 21.90 5.84 18.05
CA ASP A 167 20.67 6.57 17.77
C ASP A 167 19.51 6.04 18.61
N VAL A 168 19.44 4.72 18.79
CA VAL A 168 18.47 4.07 19.69
C VAL A 168 18.66 4.55 21.12
N GLU A 169 19.89 4.57 21.62
CA GLU A 169 20.21 5.03 22.97
C GLU A 169 19.95 6.53 23.16
N ARG A 170 20.17 7.35 22.13
CA ARG A 170 19.85 8.78 22.17
C ARG A 170 18.34 9.01 22.23
N THR A 171 17.58 8.32 21.40
CA THR A 171 16.12 8.41 21.41
C THR A 171 15.53 7.89 22.70
N LEU A 172 16.02 6.77 23.23
CA LEU A 172 15.61 6.25 24.53
C LEU A 172 15.87 7.27 25.64
N ARG A 173 17.06 7.88 25.69
CA ARG A 173 17.34 8.94 26.68
C ARG A 173 16.36 10.11 26.57
N ARG A 174 16.09 10.58 25.35
CA ARG A 174 15.13 11.67 25.12
C ARG A 174 13.73 11.29 25.59
N LEU A 175 13.24 10.09 25.24
CA LEU A 175 11.95 9.57 25.71
C LEU A 175 11.88 9.42 27.23
N MET A 176 13.00 9.12 27.88
CA MET A 176 13.05 8.98 29.34
C MET A 176 13.05 10.31 30.11
N GLU A 177 13.49 11.39 29.48
CA GLU A 177 13.55 12.74 30.09
C GLU A 177 12.24 13.51 29.93
N ILE A 178 11.44 13.15 28.93
CA ILE A 178 10.18 13.80 28.61
C ILE A 178 9.11 13.53 29.68
N LYS A 179 8.40 14.59 30.07
CA LYS A 179 7.31 14.52 31.05
C LYS A 179 5.92 14.80 30.45
N SER A 180 5.87 15.39 29.26
CA SER A 180 4.61 15.72 28.57
C SER A 180 4.29 14.71 27.47
N THR A 181 3.00 14.46 27.25
CA THR A 181 2.53 13.56 26.19
C THR A 181 2.80 14.15 24.80
N GLU A 182 2.74 15.47 24.68
CA GLU A 182 2.94 16.20 23.43
C GLU A 182 4.41 16.12 22.93
N GLU A 183 5.38 16.32 23.83
CA GLU A 183 6.80 16.17 23.48
C GLU A 183 7.14 14.72 23.13
N LYS A 184 6.49 13.77 23.80
CA LYS A 184 6.65 12.33 23.54
C LYS A 184 6.13 11.96 22.15
N ASN A 185 4.96 12.48 21.78
CA ASN A 185 4.38 12.32 20.45
C ASN A 185 5.25 12.95 19.36
N GLN A 186 5.87 14.09 19.64
CA GLN A 186 6.82 14.72 18.72
C GLN A 186 8.07 13.85 18.50
N VAL A 187 8.63 13.24 19.56
CA VAL A 187 9.77 12.32 19.41
C VAL A 187 9.39 11.08 18.62
N TYR A 188 8.20 10.53 18.81
CA TYR A 188 7.72 9.41 18.00
C TYR A 188 7.56 9.80 16.53
N ARG A 189 7.01 10.98 16.26
CA ARG A 189 6.89 11.52 14.90
C ARG A 189 8.25 11.62 14.21
N GLU A 190 9.22 12.25 14.87
CA GLU A 190 10.57 12.44 14.35
C GLU A 190 11.32 11.11 14.15
N THR A 191 11.13 10.15 15.05
CA THR A 191 11.89 8.89 15.04
C THR A 191 11.30 7.86 14.09
N PHE A 192 9.99 7.65 14.13
CA PHE A 192 9.34 6.51 13.47
C PHE A 192 8.56 6.88 12.21
N PHE A 193 8.06 8.11 12.11
CA PHE A 193 7.12 8.51 11.06
C PHE A 193 7.69 9.49 10.04
N GLN A 194 8.77 10.20 10.37
CA GLN A 194 9.51 11.04 9.43
C GLN A 194 10.73 10.29 8.87
N GLY A 195 10.84 10.28 7.54
CA GLY A 195 12.01 9.77 6.82
C GLY A 195 13.14 10.79 6.86
N ARG A 196 12.91 11.94 6.20
CA ARG A 196 13.76 13.13 6.28
C ARG A 196 12.99 14.28 6.96
N PRO A 197 13.68 15.25 7.59
CA PRO A 197 13.05 16.38 8.27
C PRO A 197 12.05 17.17 7.40
N ASP A 198 12.31 17.22 6.09
CA ASP A 198 11.56 18.05 5.12
C ASP A 198 10.53 17.27 4.28
N GLU A 199 10.35 15.96 4.53
CA GLU A 199 9.42 15.14 3.75
C GLU A 199 8.02 15.14 4.38
N PRO A 200 6.96 15.48 3.61
CA PRO A 200 5.60 15.46 4.13
C PRO A 200 5.18 14.02 4.47
N VAL A 201 4.64 13.84 5.67
CA VAL A 201 4.16 12.55 6.16
C VAL A 201 3.01 12.07 5.27
N SER A 202 3.09 10.83 4.76
CA SER A 202 2.06 10.30 3.87
C SER A 202 0.68 10.28 4.54
N ALA A 203 -0.40 10.41 3.75
CA ALA A 203 -1.77 10.38 4.26
C ALA A 203 -2.10 9.09 5.06
N LYS A 204 -1.52 7.95 4.69
CA LYS A 204 -1.65 6.69 5.45
C LYS A 204 -0.94 6.77 6.80
N THR A 205 0.21 7.43 6.84
CA THR A 205 1.02 7.61 8.05
C THR A 205 0.36 8.60 9.01
N GLN A 206 -0.32 9.61 8.47
CA GLN A 206 -1.05 10.62 9.25
C GLN A 206 -2.21 10.02 10.06
N MET A 207 -2.85 8.96 9.57
CA MET A 207 -3.88 8.22 10.33
C MET A 207 -3.31 7.59 11.62
N TYR A 208 -2.09 7.07 11.59
CA TYR A 208 -1.45 6.48 12.77
C TYR A 208 -0.98 7.56 13.76
N LEU A 209 -0.53 8.71 13.25
CA LEU A 209 -0.19 9.87 14.10
C LEU A 209 -1.42 10.44 14.81
N GLY A 210 -2.57 10.54 14.14
CA GLY A 210 -3.81 10.98 14.79
C GLY A 210 -4.19 10.07 15.96
N ARG A 211 -4.05 8.75 15.80
CA ARG A 211 -4.29 7.79 16.90
C ARG A 211 -3.33 7.94 18.07
N LEU A 212 -2.07 8.25 17.79
CA LEU A 212 -1.06 8.54 18.81
C LEU A 212 -1.41 9.80 19.61
N GLU A 213 -1.91 10.82 18.91
CA GLU A 213 -2.42 12.07 19.51
C GLU A 213 -3.69 11.83 20.35
N ASP A 214 -4.53 10.88 19.94
CA ASP A 214 -5.71 10.41 20.69
C ASP A 214 -5.35 9.53 21.92
N GLY A 215 -4.07 9.26 22.15
CA GLY A 215 -3.56 8.52 23.31
C GLY A 215 -3.37 7.02 23.11
N ALA A 216 -3.36 6.52 21.87
CA ALA A 216 -2.95 5.15 21.58
C ALA A 216 -1.44 4.94 21.82
N THR A 217 -1.07 3.73 22.22
CA THR A 217 0.33 3.33 22.42
C THR A 217 1.01 2.97 21.09
N MET A 218 2.34 3.08 21.05
CA MET A 218 3.14 2.65 19.91
C MET A 218 2.99 1.15 19.64
N ASP A 219 2.86 0.32 20.67
CA ASP A 219 2.57 -1.11 20.51
C ASP A 219 1.25 -1.34 19.76
N GLU A 220 0.17 -0.63 20.14
CA GLU A 220 -1.13 -0.71 19.44
C GLU A 220 -1.04 -0.21 18.00
N ILE A 221 -0.22 0.81 17.74
CA ILE A 221 0.00 1.33 16.38
C ILE A 221 0.78 0.32 15.54
N ILE A 222 1.83 -0.30 16.08
CA ILE A 222 2.63 -1.34 15.38
C ILE A 222 1.76 -2.55 15.06
N ASP A 223 0.94 -3.00 16.01
CA ASP A 223 -0.01 -4.08 15.79
C ASP A 223 -1.02 -3.72 14.71
N ARG A 224 -1.53 -2.49 14.74
CA ARG A 224 -2.47 -2.02 13.72
C ARG A 224 -1.85 -1.95 12.33
N ILE A 225 -0.64 -1.38 12.20
CA ILE A 225 0.12 -1.36 10.94
C ILE A 225 0.32 -2.79 10.43
N SER A 226 0.66 -3.72 11.31
CA SER A 226 0.82 -5.13 10.98
C SER A 226 -0.48 -5.79 10.53
N MET A 227 -1.62 -5.46 11.15
CA MET A 227 -2.94 -5.90 10.74
C MET A 227 -3.34 -5.32 9.38
N ASP A 228 -3.16 -4.02 9.16
CA ASP A 228 -3.53 -3.34 7.92
C ASP A 228 -2.68 -3.84 6.75
N ARG A 229 -1.38 -4.14 6.98
CA ARG A 229 -0.51 -4.80 5.99
C ARG A 229 -1.01 -6.20 5.63
N ARG A 230 -1.42 -7.01 6.62
CA ARG A 230 -2.02 -8.34 6.36
C ARG A 230 -3.33 -8.25 5.59
N SER A 231 -4.20 -7.31 5.95
CA SER A 231 -5.46 -7.06 5.26
C SER A 231 -5.22 -6.61 3.81
N SER A 232 -4.22 -5.76 3.57
CA SER A 232 -3.84 -5.34 2.22
C SER A 232 -3.29 -6.49 1.38
N ILE A 233 -2.48 -7.38 1.96
CA ILE A 233 -1.98 -8.58 1.27
C ILE A 233 -3.15 -9.52 0.95
N GLY A 234 -4.04 -9.77 1.91
CA GLY A 234 -5.25 -10.58 1.70
C GLY A 234 -6.17 -10.00 0.63
N ALA A 235 -6.31 -8.68 0.55
CA ALA A 235 -7.08 -8.01 -0.50
C ALA A 235 -6.44 -8.17 -1.90
N LEU A 236 -5.12 -8.15 -1.99
CA LEU A 236 -4.40 -8.43 -3.25
C LEU A 236 -4.58 -9.89 -3.68
N ASP A 237 -4.46 -10.84 -2.77
CA ASP A 237 -4.71 -12.26 -3.04
C ASP A 237 -6.15 -12.51 -3.48
N GLN A 238 -7.13 -11.86 -2.85
CA GLN A 238 -8.53 -11.92 -3.28
C GLN A 238 -8.73 -11.31 -4.67
N LYS A 239 -8.10 -10.16 -4.95
CA LYS A 239 -8.15 -9.52 -6.28
C LYS A 239 -7.57 -10.44 -7.35
N GLU A 240 -6.48 -11.11 -7.07
CA GLU A 240 -5.85 -12.07 -7.99
C GLU A 240 -6.74 -13.30 -8.21
N ARG A 241 -7.34 -13.86 -7.16
CA ARG A 241 -8.34 -14.94 -7.30
C ARG A 241 -9.55 -14.52 -8.13
N HIS A 242 -10.05 -13.30 -7.92
CA HIS A 242 -11.14 -12.74 -8.73
C HIS A 242 -10.73 -12.56 -10.18
N ARG A 243 -9.52 -12.09 -10.45
CA ARG A 243 -8.96 -11.97 -11.81
C ARG A 243 -8.88 -13.33 -12.50
N GLN A 244 -8.32 -14.34 -11.83
CA GLN A 244 -8.23 -15.70 -12.36
C GLN A 244 -9.62 -16.29 -12.64
N ARG A 245 -10.59 -16.09 -11.75
CA ARG A 245 -11.98 -16.53 -11.95
C ARG A 245 -12.64 -15.83 -13.13
N VAL A 246 -12.38 -14.53 -13.33
CA VAL A 246 -12.87 -13.79 -14.50
C VAL A 246 -12.25 -14.33 -15.78
N GLU A 247 -10.95 -14.63 -15.79
CA GLU A 247 -10.27 -15.23 -16.94
C GLU A 247 -10.77 -16.65 -17.25
N GLU A 248 -11.06 -17.46 -16.23
CA GLU A 248 -11.68 -18.78 -16.37
C GLU A 248 -13.10 -18.66 -16.94
N LEU A 249 -13.93 -17.74 -16.42
CA LEU A 249 -15.27 -17.49 -16.94
C LEU A 249 -15.24 -16.98 -18.39
N ARG A 250 -14.26 -16.14 -18.75
CA ARG A 250 -14.04 -15.71 -20.14
C ARG A 250 -13.67 -16.90 -21.02
N ARG A 251 -12.75 -17.77 -20.59
CA ARG A 251 -12.39 -18.99 -21.33
C ARG A 251 -13.59 -19.93 -21.49
N ALA A 252 -14.37 -20.15 -20.43
CA ALA A 252 -15.57 -20.98 -20.47
C ALA A 252 -16.65 -20.39 -21.38
N LYS A 253 -16.86 -19.07 -21.36
CA LYS A 253 -17.78 -18.38 -22.26
C LYS A 253 -17.35 -18.53 -23.72
N ASN A 254 -16.07 -18.29 -24.03
CA ASN A 254 -15.54 -18.45 -25.38
C ASN A 254 -15.66 -19.90 -25.87
N ALA A 255 -15.38 -20.88 -25.01
CA ALA A 255 -15.54 -22.30 -25.33
C ALA A 255 -17.02 -22.67 -25.60
N HIS A 256 -17.94 -22.16 -24.79
CA HIS A 256 -19.37 -22.37 -24.97
C HIS A 256 -19.91 -21.69 -26.25
N GLU A 257 -19.45 -20.49 -26.59
CA GLU A 257 -19.78 -19.83 -27.85
C GLU A 257 -19.21 -20.59 -29.06
N LEU A 258 -17.99 -21.12 -28.96
CA LEU A 258 -17.40 -22.02 -29.97
C LEU A 258 -18.17 -23.33 -30.10
N GLU A 259 -18.63 -23.91 -29.01
CA GLU A 259 -19.43 -25.14 -29.05
C GLU A 259 -20.84 -24.87 -29.62
N LYS A 260 -21.45 -23.74 -29.25
CA LYS A 260 -22.74 -23.30 -29.80
C LYS A 260 -22.64 -23.05 -31.31
N THR A 261 -21.57 -22.42 -31.79
CA THR A 261 -21.34 -22.23 -33.23
C THR A 261 -21.03 -23.54 -33.95
N LYS A 262 -20.29 -24.48 -33.32
CA LYS A 262 -20.08 -25.84 -33.86
C LYS A 262 -21.38 -26.65 -33.95
N LYS A 263 -22.24 -26.60 -32.92
CA LYS A 263 -23.57 -27.25 -32.93
C LYS A 263 -24.50 -26.60 -33.96
N ALA A 264 -24.50 -25.27 -34.08
CA ALA A 264 -25.23 -24.56 -35.13
C ALA A 264 -24.73 -24.93 -36.55
N ARG A 265 -23.44 -25.24 -36.71
CA ARG A 265 -22.84 -25.76 -37.95
C ARG A 265 -23.09 -27.26 -38.19
N GLN A 266 -23.39 -28.05 -37.15
CA GLN A 266 -23.73 -29.47 -37.28
C GLN A 266 -25.22 -29.70 -37.56
N ASP A 267 -26.10 -28.86 -37.01
CA ASP A 267 -27.54 -28.88 -37.32
C ASP A 267 -27.86 -28.26 -38.70
N SER A 268 -26.92 -27.57 -39.32
CA SER A 268 -26.96 -27.15 -40.72
C SER A 268 -26.04 -28.03 -41.58
N ASN A 269 -26.53 -29.20 -41.97
CA ASN A 269 -25.83 -30.09 -42.91
C ASN A 269 -25.85 -29.57 -44.37
N THR A 270 -25.84 -28.25 -44.52
CA THR A 270 -25.71 -27.53 -45.78
C THR A 270 -24.59 -26.53 -45.56
N ARG A 271 -23.42 -26.85 -46.12
CA ARG A 271 -22.27 -25.95 -46.23
C ARG A 271 -22.78 -24.58 -46.71
N PRO A 272 -22.71 -23.51 -45.90
CA PRO A 272 -22.89 -22.18 -46.45
C PRO A 272 -21.65 -21.93 -47.29
N GLN A 273 -21.83 -21.82 -48.61
CA GLN A 273 -20.90 -21.00 -49.37
C GLN A 273 -20.90 -19.60 -48.71
N PRO A 274 -19.73 -18.98 -48.51
CA PRO A 274 -19.69 -17.60 -48.05
C PRO A 274 -20.53 -16.75 -49.01
N PRO A 275 -21.33 -15.79 -48.52
CA PRO A 275 -22.07 -14.89 -49.39
C PRO A 275 -21.10 -14.15 -50.31
N ASP A 276 -21.37 -14.17 -51.61
CA ASP A 276 -20.62 -13.52 -52.69
C ASP A 276 -20.55 -11.98 -52.59
N GLU A 277 -21.01 -11.38 -51.47
CA GLU A 277 -21.14 -9.93 -51.28
C GLU A 277 -19.98 -9.28 -50.50
N MET A 278 -18.93 -10.03 -50.13
CA MET A 278 -17.80 -9.49 -49.36
C MET A 278 -16.67 -8.85 -50.19
N TYR A 279 -16.79 -8.77 -51.53
CA TYR A 279 -15.67 -8.40 -52.41
C TYR A 279 -15.80 -7.07 -53.17
N ASP A 280 -16.65 -6.14 -52.75
CA ASP A 280 -16.59 -4.74 -53.25
C ASP A 280 -15.77 -3.86 -52.29
N GLN A 281 -14.49 -4.19 -52.11
CA GLN A 281 -13.54 -3.27 -51.48
C GLN A 281 -13.36 -2.06 -52.42
N PRO A 282 -13.43 -0.82 -51.92
CA PRO A 282 -13.27 0.35 -52.77
C PRO A 282 -11.83 0.39 -53.35
N PRO A 283 -11.63 1.03 -54.52
CA PRO A 283 -10.29 1.18 -55.10
C PRO A 283 -9.38 1.97 -54.16
N CYS A 284 -8.07 1.85 -54.37
CA CYS A 284 -7.06 2.56 -53.60
C CYS A 284 -7.36 4.07 -53.57
N HIS A 285 -7.45 4.66 -52.37
CA HIS A 285 -7.78 6.08 -52.25
C HIS A 285 -6.75 7.01 -52.92
N ALA A 286 -5.47 6.65 -52.89
CA ALA A 286 -4.39 7.50 -53.37
C ALA A 286 -4.09 7.35 -54.89
N CYS A 287 -4.40 6.20 -55.50
CA CYS A 287 -4.05 5.94 -56.90
C CYS A 287 -5.18 5.34 -57.74
N GLU A 288 -6.37 5.16 -57.15
CA GLU A 288 -7.61 4.67 -57.75
C GLU A 288 -7.50 3.28 -58.41
N ARG A 289 -6.42 2.54 -58.16
CA ARG A 289 -6.23 1.19 -58.67
C ARG A 289 -7.06 0.17 -57.89
N GLU A 290 -7.51 -0.87 -58.60
CA GLU A 290 -8.09 -2.06 -58.00
C GLU A 290 -7.09 -2.71 -57.04
N LEU A 291 -7.60 -3.17 -55.90
CA LEU A 291 -6.77 -3.68 -54.81
C LEU A 291 -6.47 -5.15 -55.00
N ASP A 292 -5.25 -5.53 -54.65
CA ASP A 292 -4.95 -6.92 -54.35
C ASP A 292 -5.62 -7.27 -53.02
N LEU A 293 -6.56 -8.22 -53.07
CA LEU A 293 -7.31 -8.68 -51.90
C LEU A 293 -6.43 -9.41 -50.87
N GLN A 294 -5.18 -9.75 -51.23
CA GLN A 294 -4.22 -10.37 -50.33
C GLN A 294 -3.26 -9.38 -49.67
N ASP A 295 -3.06 -8.20 -50.24
CA ASP A 295 -2.06 -7.23 -49.76
C ASP A 295 -2.55 -5.78 -49.92
N TYR A 296 -3.32 -5.32 -48.94
CA TYR A 296 -3.79 -3.94 -48.83
C TYR A 296 -3.76 -3.47 -47.38
N THR A 297 -3.62 -2.15 -47.18
CA THR A 297 -3.66 -1.54 -45.86
C THR A 297 -4.89 -0.64 -45.74
N ALA A 298 -5.75 -0.91 -44.76
CA ALA A 298 -6.92 -0.08 -44.46
C ALA A 298 -6.56 1.07 -43.51
N CYS A 299 -7.26 2.20 -43.62
CA CYS A 299 -7.19 3.25 -42.62
C CYS A 299 -7.69 2.69 -41.26
N PRO A 300 -6.90 2.72 -40.18
CA PRO A 300 -7.26 2.10 -38.90
C PRO A 300 -8.56 2.66 -38.32
N LEU A 301 -8.81 3.96 -38.48
CA LEU A 301 -10.03 4.61 -38.01
C LEU A 301 -11.27 4.13 -38.79
N CYS A 302 -11.18 4.07 -40.13
CA CYS A 302 -12.24 3.52 -40.96
C CYS A 302 -12.52 2.05 -40.66
N GLN A 303 -11.49 1.24 -40.41
CA GLN A 303 -11.64 -0.18 -40.08
C GLN A 303 -12.46 -0.37 -38.80
N VAL A 304 -12.15 0.41 -37.76
CA VAL A 304 -12.87 0.39 -36.49
C VAL A 304 -14.30 0.91 -36.64
N LEU A 305 -14.52 1.95 -37.44
CA LEU A 305 -15.86 2.49 -37.69
C LEU A 305 -16.74 1.51 -38.47
N VAL A 306 -16.17 0.72 -39.39
CA VAL A 306 -16.89 -0.34 -40.11
C VAL A 306 -17.23 -1.52 -39.20
N ASP A 307 -16.28 -1.98 -38.37
CA ASP A 307 -16.52 -3.04 -37.37
C ASP A 307 -17.66 -2.67 -36.41
N ASN A 308 -17.69 -1.39 -36.01
CA ASN A 308 -18.75 -0.87 -35.15
C ASN A 308 -20.04 -0.53 -35.93
N GLY A 309 -20.11 -0.75 -37.25
CA GLY A 309 -21.28 -0.47 -38.07
C GLY A 309 -21.66 1.01 -38.18
N VAL A 310 -20.69 1.90 -37.94
CA VAL A 310 -20.82 3.36 -38.13
C VAL A 310 -20.65 3.71 -39.61
N ARG A 311 -19.71 3.04 -40.29
CA ARG A 311 -19.48 3.16 -41.74
C ARG A 311 -19.77 1.84 -42.44
N THR A 312 -20.11 1.91 -43.72
CA THR A 312 -20.41 0.73 -44.55
C THR A 312 -19.17 0.14 -45.21
N LYS A 313 -18.16 0.96 -45.55
CA LYS A 313 -16.93 0.53 -46.22
C LYS A 313 -15.70 1.24 -45.64
N PRO A 314 -14.54 0.55 -45.53
CA PRO A 314 -13.31 1.16 -45.08
C PRO A 314 -12.58 1.84 -46.24
N THR A 315 -11.83 2.90 -45.95
CA THR A 315 -10.85 3.44 -46.90
C THR A 315 -9.60 2.59 -46.88
N VAL A 316 -9.07 2.27 -48.06
CA VAL A 316 -8.02 1.28 -48.27
C VAL A 316 -6.96 1.82 -49.23
N PHE A 317 -5.72 1.41 -49.00
CA PHE A 317 -4.52 1.81 -49.74
C PHE A 317 -3.82 0.56 -50.27
N CYS A 318 -3.39 0.59 -51.52
CA CYS A 318 -2.81 -0.58 -52.20
C CYS A 318 -1.36 -0.88 -51.81
N SER A 319 -0.68 0.01 -51.08
CA SER A 319 0.71 -0.17 -50.67
C SER A 319 1.09 0.81 -49.56
N ALA A 320 2.17 0.52 -48.83
CA ALA A 320 2.76 1.44 -47.86
C ALA A 320 3.17 2.80 -48.50
N ALA A 321 3.57 2.81 -49.77
CA ALA A 321 3.90 4.04 -50.49
C ALA A 321 2.65 4.92 -50.73
N CYS A 322 1.50 4.31 -51.00
CA CYS A 322 0.23 5.01 -51.09
C CYS A 322 -0.31 5.43 -49.72
N LEU A 323 0.04 4.71 -48.65
CA LEU A 323 -0.33 5.07 -47.28
C LEU A 323 0.44 6.30 -46.77
N SER A 324 1.75 6.34 -46.99
CA SER A 324 2.64 7.42 -46.51
C SER A 324 2.84 8.56 -47.52
N GLY A 325 2.19 8.49 -48.68
CA GLY A 325 2.26 9.51 -49.72
C GLY A 325 1.47 10.79 -49.40
N PRO A 326 1.55 11.82 -50.27
CA PRO A 326 0.86 13.10 -50.07
C PRO A 326 -0.66 12.97 -50.06
N ASP A 327 -1.23 12.10 -50.91
CA ASP A 327 -2.67 11.76 -50.94
C ASP A 327 -2.99 10.51 -50.08
N GLY A 328 -2.12 10.22 -49.11
CA GLY A 328 -2.18 9.01 -48.30
C GLY A 328 -3.09 9.13 -47.08
N GLN A 329 -2.72 8.45 -45.99
CA GLN A 329 -3.51 8.38 -44.77
C GLN A 329 -3.72 9.76 -44.12
N GLY A 330 -2.70 10.62 -44.12
CA GLY A 330 -2.78 11.96 -43.53
C GLY A 330 -3.84 12.83 -44.19
N ALA A 331 -3.77 12.97 -45.52
CA ALA A 331 -4.75 13.73 -46.30
C ALA A 331 -6.16 13.13 -46.20
N HIS A 332 -6.28 11.80 -46.20
CA HIS A 332 -7.56 11.14 -45.99
C HIS A 332 -8.17 11.48 -44.61
N VAL A 333 -7.38 11.38 -43.54
CA VAL A 333 -7.85 11.67 -42.18
C VAL A 333 -8.28 13.12 -42.05
N GLU A 334 -7.50 14.05 -42.59
CA GLU A 334 -7.85 15.48 -42.59
C GLU A 334 -9.15 15.77 -43.37
N ALA A 335 -9.39 15.09 -44.50
CA ALA A 335 -10.56 15.33 -45.34
C ALA A 335 -11.83 14.57 -44.88
N SER A 336 -11.67 13.42 -44.21
CA SER A 336 -12.77 12.48 -43.96
C SER A 336 -13.06 12.24 -42.48
N HIS A 337 -12.22 12.71 -41.55
CA HIS A 337 -12.35 12.46 -40.13
C HIS A 337 -12.23 13.77 -39.35
N ASP A 338 -13.29 14.57 -39.40
CA ASP A 338 -13.37 15.82 -38.64
C ASP A 338 -13.41 15.57 -37.13
N CYS A 339 -12.71 16.43 -36.38
CA CYS A 339 -12.82 16.43 -34.94
C CYS A 339 -14.24 16.87 -34.53
N ALA A 340 -14.91 16.08 -33.68
CA ALA A 340 -16.20 16.42 -33.09
C ALA A 340 -16.16 17.69 -32.21
N GLY A 341 -14.94 18.16 -31.89
CA GLY A 341 -14.67 19.46 -31.30
C GLY A 341 -14.97 20.65 -32.24
N GLY A 342 -15.01 20.47 -33.56
CA GLY A 342 -15.30 21.55 -34.53
C GLY A 342 -14.49 22.83 -34.24
N ASP A 343 -15.16 23.99 -34.25
CA ASP A 343 -14.55 25.28 -33.87
C ASP A 343 -14.11 25.37 -32.40
N GLY A 344 -14.57 24.43 -31.57
CA GLY A 344 -14.20 24.26 -30.17
C GLY A 344 -13.00 23.32 -29.96
N CYS A 345 -12.32 22.91 -31.04
CA CYS A 345 -11.21 21.97 -30.94
C CYS A 345 -10.07 22.53 -30.08
N ALA A 346 -9.54 21.72 -29.16
CA ALA A 346 -8.46 22.16 -28.27
C ALA A 346 -7.22 22.65 -29.05
N GLN A 347 -6.94 22.07 -30.22
CA GLN A 347 -5.82 22.47 -31.09
C GLN A 347 -6.02 23.83 -31.78
N LEU A 348 -7.26 24.32 -31.87
CA LEU A 348 -7.57 25.64 -32.46
C LEU A 348 -7.61 26.76 -31.42
N ILE A 349 -7.73 26.40 -30.14
CA ILE A 349 -7.92 27.36 -29.03
C ILE A 349 -6.61 27.61 -28.28
N ASP A 350 -5.67 26.66 -28.31
CA ASP A 350 -4.46 26.68 -27.49
C ASP A 350 -3.27 26.21 -28.33
N GLU A 351 -2.31 27.12 -28.60
CA GLU A 351 -1.12 26.86 -29.44
C GLU A 351 -0.03 26.06 -28.70
N ASP A 352 -0.12 25.95 -27.36
CA ASP A 352 0.88 25.32 -26.48
C ASP A 352 0.40 23.98 -25.87
N VAL A 353 -0.42 23.22 -26.61
CA VAL A 353 -0.86 21.90 -26.12
C VAL A 353 0.24 20.87 -26.37
N ASP A 354 1.03 20.61 -25.34
CA ASP A 354 1.84 19.40 -25.23
C ASP A 354 0.96 18.18 -25.56
N MET A 355 1.35 17.46 -26.62
CA MET A 355 0.80 16.15 -26.95
C MET A 355 0.94 15.28 -25.70
N ASP A 356 -0.16 15.00 -24.98
CA ASP A 356 -0.16 14.14 -23.79
C ASP A 356 0.66 12.87 -24.09
N LEU A 357 1.89 12.81 -23.56
CA LEU A 357 2.94 11.82 -23.86
C LEU A 357 2.59 10.37 -23.44
N HIS A 358 1.34 10.08 -23.11
CA HIS A 358 0.93 8.84 -22.45
C HIS A 358 -0.09 7.99 -23.22
N ARG A 359 -0.40 8.33 -24.48
CA ARG A 359 -1.01 7.46 -25.53
C ARG A 359 -1.32 8.31 -26.78
N SER A 360 -0.46 8.24 -27.79
CA SER A 360 -0.60 8.96 -29.05
C SER A 360 -1.72 8.39 -29.92
N GLY A 361 -2.94 8.91 -29.84
CA GLY A 361 -4.04 8.53 -30.75
C GLY A 361 -5.38 9.22 -30.50
N PRO A 362 -6.28 9.26 -31.50
CA PRO A 362 -7.60 9.87 -31.37
C PRO A 362 -8.52 9.03 -30.47
N PHE A 363 -9.48 9.71 -29.83
CA PHE A 363 -10.49 9.12 -28.95
C PHE A 363 -11.86 9.12 -29.62
N LEU A 364 -12.64 8.07 -29.41
CA LEU A 364 -14.00 7.96 -29.91
C LEU A 364 -15.00 7.99 -28.77
N CYS A 365 -16.15 8.62 -28.98
CA CYS A 365 -17.24 8.57 -28.02
C CYS A 365 -17.86 7.16 -27.98
N LYS A 366 -17.87 6.55 -26.79
CA LYS A 366 -18.32 5.16 -26.58
C LYS A 366 -19.79 4.98 -26.92
N GLU A 367 -20.64 5.94 -26.57
CA GLU A 367 -22.06 5.87 -26.87
C GLU A 367 -22.34 6.05 -28.36
N CYS A 368 -21.64 6.99 -29.01
CA CYS A 368 -21.79 7.22 -30.44
C CYS A 368 -21.36 6.01 -31.28
N THR A 369 -20.26 5.35 -30.92
CA THR A 369 -19.74 4.17 -31.62
C THR A 369 -20.59 2.92 -31.36
N THR A 370 -20.93 2.64 -30.10
CA THR A 370 -21.64 1.39 -29.76
C THR A 370 -23.14 1.46 -29.98
N GLY A 371 -23.79 2.58 -29.62
CA GLY A 371 -25.24 2.70 -29.59
C GLY A 371 -25.82 3.55 -30.71
N LEU A 372 -25.31 4.77 -30.90
CA LEU A 372 -25.91 5.74 -31.83
C LEU A 372 -25.45 5.56 -33.28
N LYS A 373 -24.39 4.77 -33.53
CA LYS A 373 -23.81 4.57 -34.87
C LYS A 373 -23.49 5.90 -35.57
N LYS A 374 -22.89 6.82 -34.82
CA LYS A 374 -22.43 8.12 -35.30
C LYS A 374 -20.92 8.21 -35.17
N GLU A 375 -20.32 8.89 -36.13
CA GLU A 375 -18.91 9.19 -36.10
C GLU A 375 -18.66 10.40 -35.20
N ALA A 376 -18.01 10.17 -34.06
CA ALA A 376 -17.65 11.20 -33.10
C ALA A 376 -16.24 10.92 -32.58
N VAL A 377 -15.27 11.60 -33.19
CA VAL A 377 -13.83 11.42 -32.96
C VAL A 377 -13.26 12.71 -32.38
N TYR A 378 -12.39 12.60 -31.38
CA TYR A 378 -11.70 13.70 -30.72
C TYR A 378 -10.19 13.52 -30.83
N CYS A 379 -9.47 14.61 -31.05
CA CYS A 379 -8.01 14.58 -31.13
C CYS A 379 -7.34 14.29 -29.77
N SER A 380 -7.97 14.64 -28.65
CA SER A 380 -7.45 14.43 -27.30
C SER A 380 -8.54 14.29 -26.24
N LEU A 381 -8.19 13.78 -25.06
CA LEU A 381 -9.09 13.71 -23.91
C LEU A 381 -9.58 15.11 -23.50
N ARG A 382 -8.69 16.10 -23.48
CA ARG A 382 -9.03 17.50 -23.16
C ARG A 382 -10.01 18.08 -24.19
N CYS A 383 -9.82 17.79 -25.48
CA CYS A 383 -10.76 18.23 -26.51
C CYS A 383 -12.16 17.64 -26.29
N ALA A 384 -12.24 16.38 -25.88
CA ALA A 384 -13.51 15.74 -25.59
C ALA A 384 -14.18 16.31 -24.32
N ASP A 385 -13.39 16.63 -23.29
CA ASP A 385 -13.89 17.17 -22.03
C ASP A 385 -14.51 18.56 -22.19
N ILE A 386 -13.78 19.48 -22.84
CA ILE A 386 -14.24 20.85 -23.12
C ILE A 386 -15.52 20.85 -23.97
N ASN A 387 -15.65 19.89 -24.89
CA ASN A 387 -16.78 19.80 -25.82
C ASN A 387 -17.88 18.83 -25.37
N PHE A 388 -17.78 18.25 -24.17
CA PHE A 388 -18.69 17.19 -23.70
C PHE A 388 -20.14 17.68 -23.65
N GLN A 389 -20.40 18.83 -23.01
CA GLN A 389 -21.75 19.40 -22.90
C GLN A 389 -22.39 19.61 -24.28
N ARG A 390 -21.65 20.27 -25.18
CA ARG A 390 -22.13 20.57 -26.53
C ARG A 390 -22.42 19.29 -27.32
N HIS A 391 -21.51 18.31 -27.26
CA HIS A 391 -21.69 17.03 -27.95
C HIS A 391 -22.90 16.25 -27.42
N ARG A 392 -23.10 16.23 -26.09
CA ARG A 392 -24.26 15.58 -25.48
C ARG A 392 -25.56 16.23 -25.93
N GLU A 393 -25.63 17.56 -25.93
CA GLU A 393 -26.84 18.31 -26.28
C GLU A 393 -27.18 18.25 -27.77
N GLN A 394 -26.17 18.20 -28.65
CA GLN A 394 -26.37 18.22 -30.09
C GLN A 394 -26.44 16.83 -30.72
N VAL A 395 -25.82 15.81 -30.12
CA VAL A 395 -25.75 14.45 -30.67
C VAL A 395 -26.50 13.45 -29.81
N HIS A 396 -26.14 13.31 -28.53
CA HIS A 396 -26.74 12.27 -27.68
C HIS A 396 -28.23 12.51 -27.42
N ILE A 397 -28.61 13.68 -26.91
CA ILE A 397 -30.01 13.98 -26.56
C ILE A 397 -30.95 13.84 -27.78
N PRO A 398 -30.63 14.42 -28.96
CA PRO A 398 -31.50 14.31 -30.13
C PRO A 398 -31.61 12.87 -30.65
N GLU A 399 -30.50 12.13 -30.74
CA GLU A 399 -30.52 10.75 -31.23
C GLU A 399 -31.20 9.79 -30.24
N ARG A 400 -31.03 10.00 -28.93
CA ARG A 400 -31.77 9.25 -27.90
C ARG A 400 -33.27 9.48 -28.06
N LYS A 401 -33.71 10.73 -28.22
CA LYS A 401 -35.12 11.07 -28.47
C LYS A 401 -35.64 10.41 -29.75
N GLN A 402 -34.87 10.46 -30.84
CA GLN A 402 -35.25 9.87 -32.12
C GLN A 402 -35.40 8.35 -32.03
N ARG A 403 -34.59 7.68 -31.21
CA ARG A 403 -34.60 6.22 -31.02
C ARG A 403 -35.45 5.74 -29.85
N GLY A 404 -36.14 6.64 -29.14
CA GLY A 404 -36.94 6.32 -27.95
C GLY A 404 -36.12 5.81 -26.77
N LEU A 405 -34.84 6.20 -26.68
CA LEU A 405 -33.95 5.88 -25.57
C LEU A 405 -34.09 6.91 -24.45
N ASP A 406 -33.76 6.50 -23.22
CA ASP A 406 -33.77 7.38 -22.05
C ASP A 406 -32.78 8.53 -22.23
N VAL A 407 -33.30 9.76 -22.19
CA VAL A 407 -32.55 10.99 -22.40
C VAL A 407 -31.63 11.30 -21.22
N ASP A 408 -32.01 10.87 -20.01
CA ASP A 408 -31.34 11.19 -18.75
C ASP A 408 -30.46 10.04 -18.23
N ARG A 409 -30.15 9.08 -19.09
CA ARG A 409 -29.36 7.88 -18.78
C ARG A 409 -28.00 8.18 -18.13
N ASP A 410 -27.39 9.30 -18.47
CA ASP A 410 -26.05 9.73 -18.05
C ASP A 410 -26.06 10.82 -16.98
N VAL A 411 -27.22 11.15 -16.38
CA VAL A 411 -27.33 12.20 -15.35
C VAL A 411 -26.51 11.89 -14.09
N GLN A 412 -26.21 10.62 -13.82
CA GLN A 412 -25.35 10.23 -12.69
C GLN A 412 -23.86 10.47 -12.97
N ASP A 413 -23.48 10.59 -14.24
CA ASP A 413 -22.11 10.73 -14.71
C ASP A 413 -21.73 12.18 -15.05
N ILE A 414 -22.64 13.13 -14.80
CA ILE A 414 -22.41 14.57 -15.00
C ILE A 414 -22.29 15.32 -13.67
N VAL A 415 -21.52 16.40 -13.67
CA VAL A 415 -21.35 17.33 -12.55
C VAL A 415 -21.75 18.72 -13.04
N PHE A 416 -22.64 19.38 -12.31
CA PHE A 416 -23.13 20.71 -12.65
C PHE A 416 -22.25 21.79 -12.01
N ASP A 417 -21.84 22.75 -12.81
CA ASP A 417 -21.07 23.92 -12.38
C ASP A 417 -22.03 25.07 -12.07
N GLY A 418 -22.14 25.45 -10.79
CA GLY A 418 -22.93 26.61 -10.34
C GLY A 418 -24.45 26.43 -10.45
N GLU A 419 -25.16 27.41 -11.00
CA GLU A 419 -26.64 27.46 -11.10
C GLU A 419 -27.25 26.47 -12.14
N GLY A 420 -26.54 25.39 -12.48
CA GLY A 420 -27.08 24.26 -13.25
C GLY A 420 -27.10 24.40 -14.77
N ALA A 421 -26.62 25.51 -15.34
CA ALA A 421 -26.62 25.73 -16.79
C ALA A 421 -25.40 25.14 -17.52
N ARG A 422 -24.28 24.95 -16.82
CA ARG A 422 -23.06 24.32 -17.35
C ARG A 422 -22.79 23.03 -16.59
N TYR A 423 -22.34 22.01 -17.30
CA TYR A 423 -21.98 20.74 -16.70
C TYR A 423 -20.88 20.06 -17.50
N HIS A 424 -20.07 19.26 -16.82
CA HIS A 424 -19.02 18.45 -17.40
C HIS A 424 -19.18 16.99 -16.98
N ALA A 425 -18.47 16.08 -17.65
CA ALA A 425 -18.45 14.68 -17.26
C ALA A 425 -17.68 14.53 -15.95
N ARG A 426 -18.18 13.74 -15.00
CA ARG A 426 -17.47 13.43 -13.74
C ARG A 426 -16.10 12.82 -14.01
N ASP A 427 -16.03 11.94 -15.00
CA ASP A 427 -14.80 11.39 -15.55
C ASP A 427 -15.00 11.14 -17.05
N ILE A 428 -14.41 12.01 -17.87
CA ILE A 428 -14.53 11.96 -19.33
C ILE A 428 -13.96 10.64 -19.91
N ARG A 429 -13.02 9.99 -19.23
CA ARG A 429 -12.40 8.74 -19.69
C ARG A 429 -13.39 7.58 -19.72
N LEU A 430 -14.44 7.63 -18.90
CA LEU A 430 -15.49 6.61 -18.89
C LEU A 430 -16.41 6.69 -20.12
N GLN A 431 -16.48 7.86 -20.74
CA GLN A 431 -17.33 8.15 -21.89
C GLN A 431 -16.62 7.96 -23.24
N LEU A 432 -15.30 7.76 -23.20
CA LEU A 432 -14.45 7.63 -24.38
C LEU A 432 -13.79 6.25 -24.45
N VAL A 433 -13.33 5.91 -25.65
CA VAL A 433 -12.47 4.77 -25.90
C VAL A 433 -11.35 5.21 -26.84
N SER A 434 -10.11 4.77 -26.59
CA SER A 434 -9.01 5.11 -27.47
C SER A 434 -9.06 4.26 -28.75
N LEU A 435 -8.61 4.83 -29.88
CA LEU A 435 -8.51 4.09 -31.13
C LEU A 435 -7.60 2.85 -30.99
N GLY A 436 -6.51 2.95 -30.23
CA GLY A 436 -5.60 1.84 -29.95
C GLY A 436 -6.29 0.68 -29.24
N ASP A 437 -7.10 0.95 -28.21
CA ASP A 437 -7.84 -0.10 -27.51
C ASP A 437 -8.89 -0.76 -28.44
N LEU A 438 -9.57 0.02 -29.30
CA LEU A 438 -10.51 -0.53 -30.28
C LEU A 438 -9.84 -1.38 -31.36
N LEU A 439 -8.64 -1.00 -31.80
CA LEU A 439 -7.86 -1.78 -32.75
C LEU A 439 -7.39 -3.10 -32.15
N LEU A 440 -6.94 -3.10 -30.90
CA LEU A 440 -6.58 -4.32 -30.17
C LEU A 440 -7.79 -5.24 -30.02
N ASP A 441 -8.95 -4.69 -29.64
CA ASP A 441 -10.20 -5.45 -29.54
C ASP A 441 -10.62 -6.02 -30.90
N PHE A 442 -10.44 -5.27 -31.99
CA PHE A 442 -10.72 -5.73 -33.35
C PHE A 442 -9.78 -6.88 -33.76
N GLN A 443 -8.48 -6.74 -33.50
CA GLN A 443 -7.46 -7.75 -33.81
C GLN A 443 -7.72 -9.05 -33.04
N GLN A 444 -8.03 -8.96 -31.74
CA GLN A 444 -8.34 -10.11 -30.90
C GLN A 444 -9.62 -10.82 -31.35
N ARG A 445 -10.67 -10.08 -31.73
CA ARG A 445 -11.93 -10.65 -32.20
C ARG A 445 -11.80 -11.35 -33.55
N ASN A 446 -10.92 -10.85 -34.42
CA ASN A 446 -10.72 -11.38 -35.77
C ASN A 446 -9.50 -12.32 -35.91
N ALA A 447 -8.80 -12.60 -34.80
CA ALA A 447 -7.63 -13.50 -34.76
C ALA A 447 -6.54 -13.15 -35.80
N ILE A 448 -6.30 -11.85 -35.99
CA ILE A 448 -5.26 -11.34 -36.90
C ILE A 448 -3.94 -11.24 -36.09
N GLU A 449 -2.94 -12.06 -36.43
CA GLU A 449 -1.59 -11.97 -35.86
C GLU A 449 -0.89 -10.69 -36.37
N VAL A 450 -0.29 -9.92 -35.45
CA VAL A 450 0.31 -8.62 -35.78
C VAL A 450 1.78 -8.80 -36.18
N ALA A 451 2.12 -8.39 -37.41
CA ALA A 451 3.44 -7.83 -37.70
C ALA A 451 3.46 -6.39 -37.18
N ASP A 452 4.48 -6.07 -36.38
CA ASP A 452 4.68 -4.80 -35.65
C ASP A 452 4.09 -3.57 -36.36
N ASN A 453 2.95 -3.08 -35.87
CA ASN A 453 2.37 -1.82 -36.30
C ASN A 453 2.85 -0.70 -35.37
N ALA A 454 3.39 0.36 -35.97
CA ALA A 454 4.08 1.50 -35.38
C ALA A 454 3.21 2.46 -34.52
N TYR A 455 2.19 1.96 -33.83
CA TYR A 455 1.33 2.73 -32.92
C TYR A 455 1.36 2.21 -31.48
N ALA A 456 2.37 1.40 -31.16
CA ALA A 456 2.67 0.94 -29.80
C ALA A 456 3.84 1.72 -29.19
N GLU A 457 3.76 3.06 -29.22
CA GLU A 457 4.49 3.95 -28.29
C GLU A 457 3.56 5.08 -27.81
#